data_AF-A0A951FJT2-F1
#
_entry.id   AF-A0A951FJT2-F1
#
_cell.length_a   1.000
_cell.length_b   1.000
_cell.length_c   1.000
_cell.angle_alpha   90.00
_cell.angle_beta   90.00
_cell.angle_gamma   90.00
#
_symmetry.space_group_name_H-M   'P 1'
#
loop_
_entity.id
_entity.type
_entity.pdbx_description
1 polymer ?
#
loop_
_entity_poly.entity_id
_entity_poly.type
_entity_poly.pdbx_seq_one_letter_code
_entity_poly.pdbx_strand_id
1 'polypeptide(L)' 'MDEFTEWTEKLQEAADHLEAAHALLAELQSDLKTAGRKKDMMAIGEAVERLARYGRLFEDIRLSWTENES' A
#
# COMPACT_ATOMS: atom_id res chain seq x y z
N MET A 1 -0.98 -25.35 10.37
CA MET A 1 -1.52 -23.98 10.47
C MET A 1 -2.84 -24.01 9.72
N ASP A 2 -3.88 -23.37 10.25
CA ASP A 2 -5.16 -23.31 9.56
C ASP A 2 -5.01 -22.50 8.26
N GLU A 3 -5.70 -22.90 7.18
CA GLU A 3 -5.65 -22.22 5.87
C GLU A 3 -6.04 -20.74 6.02
N PHE A 4 -6.96 -20.45 6.96
CA PHE A 4 -7.38 -19.11 7.28
C PHE A 4 -6.28 -18.23 7.90
N THR A 5 -5.44 -18.81 8.78
CA THR A 5 -4.26 -18.13 9.33
C THR A 5 -3.26 -17.82 8.23
N GLU A 6 -2.99 -18.77 7.33
CA GLU A 6 -2.06 -18.58 6.21
C GLU A 6 -2.52 -17.46 5.26
N TRP A 7 -3.82 -17.37 4.97
CA TRP A 7 -4.32 -16.30 4.10
C TRP A 7 -4.30 -14.94 4.77
N THR A 8 -4.60 -14.87 6.07
CA THR A 8 -4.50 -13.62 6.85
C THR A 8 -3.06 -13.10 6.91
N GLU A 9 -2.08 -14.00 7.07
CA GLU A 9 -0.66 -13.66 7.01
C GLU A 9 -0.26 -13.12 5.62
N LYS A 10 -0.72 -13.74 4.53
CA LYS A 10 -0.46 -13.26 3.16
C LYS A 10 -1.08 -11.89 2.88
N LEU A 11 -2.27 -11.61 3.43
CA LEU A 11 -2.91 -10.30 3.31
C LEU A 11 -2.12 -9.22 4.06
N GLN A 12 -1.63 -9.54 5.27
CA GLN A 12 -0.75 -8.65 6.02
C GLN A 12 0.54 -8.37 5.25
N GLU A 13 1.23 -9.42 4.76
CA GLU A 13 2.46 -9.27 3.99
C GLU A 13 2.25 -8.42 2.72
N ALA A 14 1.12 -8.60 2.03
CA ALA A 14 0.77 -7.77 0.89
C ALA A 14 0.53 -6.29 1.28
N ALA A 15 -0.17 -6.04 2.39
CA ALA A 15 -0.40 -4.69 2.90
C ALA A 15 0.92 -4.00 3.27
N ASP A 16 1.82 -4.70 3.96
CA ASP A 16 3.13 -4.19 4.37
C ASP A 16 3.99 -3.81 3.16
N HIS A 17 4.03 -4.67 2.13
CA HIS A 17 4.77 -4.37 0.89
C HIS A 17 4.18 -3.19 0.13
N LEU A 18 2.85 -3.04 0.11
CA LEU A 18 2.18 -1.90 -0.53
C LEU A 18 2.46 -0.59 0.21
N GLU A 19 2.46 -0.63 1.55
CA GLU A 19 2.80 0.53 2.39
C GLU A 19 4.26 0.95 2.18
N ALA A 20 5.19 0.00 2.18
CA ALA A 20 6.60 0.29 1.94
C ALA A 20 6.84 0.90 0.55
N ALA A 21 6.22 0.35 -0.50
CA ALA A 21 6.31 0.90 -1.85
C ALA A 21 5.66 2.28 -1.96
N HIS A 22 4.53 2.49 -1.30
CA HIS A 22 3.87 3.80 -1.24
C HIS A 22 4.76 4.84 -0.56
N ALA A 23 5.35 4.53 0.60
CA ALA A 23 6.22 5.44 1.34
C ALA A 23 7.41 5.89 0.48
N LEU A 24 8.10 4.95 -0.16
CA LEU A 24 9.24 5.22 -1.02
C LEU A 24 8.86 6.09 -2.23
N LEU A 25 7.74 5.82 -2.89
CA LEU A 25 7.31 6.61 -4.04
C LEU A 25 6.76 7.98 -3.65
N ALA A 26 6.12 8.11 -2.48
CA ALA A 26 5.66 9.39 -1.95
C ALA A 26 6.84 10.31 -1.59
N GLU A 27 7.90 9.76 -1.00
CA GLU A 27 9.16 10.46 -0.74
C GLU A 27 9.79 10.94 -2.06
N LEU A 28 9.96 10.04 -3.03
CA LEU A 28 10.47 10.39 -4.36
C LEU A 28 9.61 11.48 -5.04
N GLN A 29 8.28 11.41 -4.93
CA GLN A 29 7.39 12.43 -5.48
C GLN A 29 7.63 13.80 -4.84
N SER A 30 7.84 13.84 -3.52
CA SER A 30 8.20 15.06 -2.79
C SER A 30 9.54 15.64 -3.23
N ASP A 31 10.55 14.78 -3.41
CA ASP A 31 11.87 15.18 -3.87
C ASP A 31 11.83 15.75 -5.29
N LEU A 32 11.09 15.09 -6.20
CA LEU A 32 10.88 15.58 -7.57
C LEU A 32 10.17 16.94 -7.59
N LYS A 33 9.20 17.16 -6.69
CA LYS A 33 8.54 18.45 -6.51
C LYS A 33 9.55 19.52 -6.08
N THR A 34 10.38 19.21 -5.10
CA THR A 34 11.40 20.12 -4.55
C THR A 34 12.47 20.45 -5.59
N ALA A 35 12.87 19.48 -6.41
CA ALA A 35 13.83 19.65 -7.50
C ALA A 35 13.25 20.33 -8.76
N GLY A 36 11.97 20.71 -8.76
CA GLY A 36 11.32 21.35 -9.92
C GLY A 36 11.03 20.40 -11.09
N ARG A 37 11.13 19.08 -10.89
CA ARG A 37 10.91 18.02 -11.89
C ARG A 37 9.42 17.70 -12.06
N LYS A 38 8.61 18.71 -12.41
CA LYS A 38 7.13 18.62 -12.43
C LYS A 38 6.58 17.48 -13.30
N LYS A 39 7.18 17.22 -14.47
CA LYS A 39 6.72 16.14 -15.37
C LYS A 39 6.90 14.75 -14.74
N ASP A 40 8.05 14.51 -14.12
CA ASP A 40 8.37 13.23 -13.49
C ASP A 40 7.50 13.02 -12.23
N MET A 41 7.34 14.07 -11.41
CA MET A 41 6.44 14.07 -10.24
C MET A 41 5.00 13.70 -10.63
N MET A 42 4.51 14.22 -11.75
CA MET A 42 3.16 13.89 -12.27
C MET A 42 3.10 12.46 -12.83
N ALA A 43 4.15 12.00 -13.50
CA ALA A 43 4.19 10.66 -14.09
C ALA A 43 4.06 9.54 -13.04
N ILE A 44 4.58 9.75 -11.83
CA ILE A 44 4.49 8.75 -10.76
C ILE A 44 3.28 8.96 -9.82
N GLY A 45 2.56 10.08 -9.94
CA GLY A 45 1.50 10.44 -8.99
C GLY A 45 0.34 9.44 -8.96
N GLU A 46 -0.07 8.93 -10.13
CA GLU A 46 -1.12 7.91 -10.19
C GLU A 46 -0.70 6.62 -9.47
N ALA A 47 0.57 6.24 -9.57
CA ALA A 47 1.09 5.06 -8.89
C ALA A 47 1.08 5.22 -7.37
N VAL A 48 1.52 6.39 -6.86
CA VAL A 48 1.47 6.73 -5.43
C VAL A 48 0.04 6.62 -4.91
N GLU A 49 -0.93 7.24 -5.59
CA GLU A 49 -2.33 7.19 -5.18
C GLU A 49 -2.93 5.78 -5.24
N ARG A 50 -2.59 4.99 -6.26
CA ARG A 50 -3.06 3.60 -6.39
C ARG A 50 -2.53 2.71 -5.27
N LEU A 51 -1.25 2.82 -4.93
CA LEU A 51 -0.65 2.05 -3.84
C LEU A 51 -1.29 2.37 -2.49
N ALA A 52 -1.55 3.65 -2.19
CA ALA A 52 -2.27 4.03 -0.98
C ALA A 52 -3.69 3.44 -0.91
N ARG A 53 -4.39 3.33 -2.05
CA ARG A 53 -5.70 2.68 -2.12
C ARG A 53 -5.61 1.17 -1.93
N TYR A 54 -4.62 0.52 -2.52
CA TYR A 54 -4.44 -0.92 -2.38
C TYR A 54 -4.00 -1.32 -0.97
N GLY A 55 -3.10 -0.57 -0.32
CA GLY A 55 -2.71 -0.85 1.07
C GLY A 55 -3.94 -0.90 2.00
N ARG A 56 -4.84 0.10 1.89
CA ARG A 56 -6.11 0.10 2.62
C ARG A 56 -7.02 -1.08 2.26
N LEU A 57 -7.17 -1.38 0.97
CA LEU A 57 -8.03 -2.49 0.54
C LEU A 57 -7.60 -3.84 1.14
N PHE A 58 -6.30 -4.13 1.15
CA PHE A 58 -5.81 -5.40 1.69
C PHE A 58 -5.95 -5.47 3.20
N GLU A 59 -5.71 -4.36 3.90
CA GLU A 59 -5.97 -4.27 5.34
C GLU A 59 -7.47 -4.42 5.68
N ASP A 60 -8.36 -3.78 4.91
CA ASP A 60 -9.81 -3.90 5.10
C ASP A 60 -10.29 -5.34 4.91
N ILE A 61 -9.76 -6.06 3.89
CA ILE A 61 -10.07 -7.47 3.68
C ILE A 61 -9.57 -8.29 4.88
N ARG A 62 -8.33 -8.08 5.33
CA ARG A 62 -7.73 -8.77 6.47
C ARG A 62 -8.57 -8.58 7.74
N LEU A 63 -8.97 -7.35 8.03
CA LEU A 63 -9.83 -7.00 9.16
C LEU A 63 -11.20 -7.67 9.07
N SER A 64 -11.83 -7.69 7.89
CA SER A 64 -13.14 -8.34 7.69
C SER A 64 -13.15 -9.84 7.98
N TRP A 65 -11.97 -10.46 7.93
CA TRP A 65 -11.78 -11.88 8.23
C TRP A 65 -11.54 -12.09 9.72
N THR A 66 -10.76 -11.22 10.37
CA THR A 66 -10.47 -11.33 11.81
C THR A 66 -11.58 -10.80 12.72
N GLU A 67 -12.37 -9.82 12.28
CA GLU A 67 -13.48 -9.25 13.06
C GLU A 67 -14.71 -10.18 13.12
N ASN A 68 -14.86 -11.09 12.15
CA ASN A 68 -15.94 -12.09 12.15
C ASN A 68 -15.66 -13.31 13.05
N GLU A 69 -14.48 -13.38 13.69
CA GLU A 69 -14.13 -14.44 14.64
C GLU A 69 -14.35 -14.03 16.12
N SER A 70 -14.94 -12.85 16.37
CA SER A 70 -15.23 -12.30 17.73
C SER A 70 -16.65 -12.58 18.22
#